data_AF-A0A9P1C0M3-F1
#
_entry.id   AF-A0A9P1C0M3-F1
#
_cell.length_a   1.000
_cell.length_b   1.000
_cell.length_c   1.000
_cell.angle_alpha   90.00
_cell.angle_beta   90.00
_cell.angle_gamma   90.00
#
_symmetry.space_group_name_H-M   'P 1'
#
loop_
_entity.id
_entity.type
_entity.pdbx_description
1 polymer ?
#
loop_
_entity_poly.entity_id
_entity_poly.type
_entity_poly.pdbx_seq_one_letter_code
_entity_poly.pdbx_strand_id
1 'polypeptide(L)'
;YDSDSESADAPDRTDCPKKAEEVPVTEVPVAAARCAAVLLDCSPKKADDEVPVTEVAVAGAARCAAVLLGRERAKEKSCTKGTRADDKSGQRLSTRLVHLQRRSPPVAFVSRQQPVFAHWEFHQDGAAAGFQALTAGFSNYVWKATWEDRPLVVKCFTDLVLLRIEMHAVGAMDQLASRCRVGPKVHSCCHLGMVMDFLPGDILQEADVHCGNWKLLDQIAARLFDYHRQEVPAAAVGEPMLWRTMEKMLLVVDDESLPSSLPPLAELRAEIARAREALEALEPKVVCGHGDFKPSNVLEHQGEVWLIDFELGGPNYRGFDWMKLFRRPEGVSQKDLEHFLQSYASHQAERVDLSSLLRETLAFEPLTWLEAFVFFLALPKYKPEGVEKWQRLAEHRWEMYQQTRYRLLP
;
A
#
# COMPACT_ATOMS: atom_id res chain seq x y z
N TYR A 1 -10.07 -46.04 45.95
CA TYR A 1 -9.72 -46.51 44.59
C TYR A 1 -8.99 -45.35 43.90
N ASP A 2 -7.91 -44.83 44.47
CA ASP A 2 -6.58 -45.46 44.65
C ASP A 2 -6.05 -45.98 43.31
N SER A 3 -4.93 -45.51 42.76
CA SER A 3 -3.59 -45.25 43.34
C SER A 3 -2.83 -44.34 42.35
N ASP A 4 -2.09 -43.31 42.76
CA ASP A 4 -0.68 -43.31 43.26
C ASP A 4 0.30 -44.01 42.28
N SER A 5 1.52 -43.59 41.98
CA SER A 5 2.48 -42.52 42.35
C SER A 5 3.70 -42.81 41.43
N GLU A 6 4.59 -41.89 41.05
CA GLU A 6 5.82 -41.57 41.78
C GLU A 6 6.67 -40.55 41.01
N SER A 7 7.26 -39.66 41.80
CA SER A 7 8.32 -38.69 41.54
C SER A 7 9.72 -39.28 41.70
N ALA A 8 10.74 -38.64 41.10
CA ALA A 8 12.13 -38.43 41.59
C ALA A 8 13.03 -38.16 40.37
N ASP A 9 14.11 -37.40 40.37
CA ASP A 9 14.73 -36.46 41.30
C ASP A 9 15.83 -35.72 40.49
N ALA A 10 16.17 -34.51 40.91
CA ALA A 10 17.34 -33.77 40.45
C ALA A 10 18.65 -34.34 41.03
N PRO A 11 19.80 -33.89 40.51
CA PRO A 11 20.83 -33.44 41.45
C PRO A 11 21.38 -32.05 41.13
N ASP A 12 21.64 -31.32 42.22
CA ASP A 12 22.25 -30.01 42.33
C ASP A 12 23.78 -30.13 42.55
N ARG A 13 24.48 -29.03 42.23
CA ARG A 13 25.74 -28.52 42.80
C ARG A 13 27.08 -28.63 42.04
N THR A 14 27.54 -27.41 41.71
CA THR A 14 28.86 -26.80 41.96
C THR A 14 30.08 -27.35 41.21
N ASP A 15 30.67 -26.54 40.33
CA ASP A 15 31.85 -25.72 40.68
C ASP A 15 32.31 -24.86 39.49
N CYS A 16 32.58 -23.58 39.77
CA CYS A 16 33.47 -22.73 38.98
C CYS A 16 34.82 -22.77 39.72
N PRO A 17 36.01 -22.79 39.07
CA PRO A 17 36.53 -21.49 38.62
C PRO A 17 37.60 -21.52 37.49
N LYS A 18 37.89 -20.30 37.01
CA LYS A 18 39.16 -19.77 36.45
C LYS A 18 39.29 -19.59 34.92
N LYS A 19 39.40 -18.29 34.59
CA LYS A 19 40.37 -17.63 33.68
C LYS A 19 40.52 -18.17 32.25
N ALA A 20 40.10 -17.33 31.31
CA ALA A 20 40.79 -17.08 30.04
C ALA A 20 40.81 -15.54 29.87
N GLU A 21 41.92 -14.87 30.19
CA GLU A 21 42.97 -14.44 29.25
C GLU A 21 42.44 -13.54 28.12
N GLU A 22 42.63 -12.23 28.32
CA GLU A 22 42.63 -11.20 27.29
C GLU A 22 43.90 -11.33 26.44
N VAL A 23 43.78 -11.53 25.12
CA VAL A 23 44.76 -11.10 24.11
C VAL A 23 44.04 -10.95 22.74
N PRO A 24 44.60 -10.26 21.74
CA PRO A 24 44.27 -8.89 21.38
C PRO A 24 43.48 -8.79 20.06
N VAL A 25 42.85 -7.63 19.86
CA VAL A 25 42.38 -7.14 18.57
C VAL A 25 43.55 -7.18 17.58
N THR A 26 43.51 -8.12 16.64
CA THR A 26 44.38 -8.12 15.46
C THR A 26 43.52 -8.27 14.22
N GLU A 27 43.84 -7.42 13.27
CA GLU A 27 43.19 -7.15 12.00
C GLU A 27 42.88 -8.43 11.22
N VAL A 28 41.66 -8.52 10.68
CA VAL A 28 41.31 -9.51 9.65
C VAL A 28 40.97 -8.76 8.35
N PRO A 29 41.49 -9.22 7.20
CA PRO A 29 41.72 -8.38 6.03
C PRO A 29 40.57 -8.42 5.02
N VAL A 30 40.35 -7.27 4.38
CA VAL A 30 40.00 -7.11 2.95
C VAL A 30 39.06 -8.17 2.34
N ALA A 31 37.83 -8.25 2.85
CA ALA A 31 36.70 -8.82 2.11
C ALA A 31 35.41 -7.98 2.22
N ALA A 32 35.44 -6.89 3.00
CA ALA A 32 34.33 -5.96 3.18
C ALA A 32 34.24 -4.85 2.09
N ALA A 33 35.07 -4.90 1.05
CA ALA A 33 35.19 -3.84 0.05
C ALA A 33 34.52 -4.15 -1.31
N ARG A 34 33.89 -5.32 -1.49
CA ARG A 34 33.38 -5.73 -2.82
C ARG A 34 31.87 -5.60 -3.06
N CYS A 35 31.05 -5.39 -2.04
CA CYS A 35 29.64 -5.01 -2.24
C CYS A 35 29.36 -3.51 -2.05
N ALA A 36 30.33 -2.73 -1.56
CA ALA A 36 30.23 -1.28 -1.40
C ALA A 36 30.85 -0.48 -2.58
N ALA A 37 31.52 -1.15 -3.52
CA ALA A 37 32.24 -0.49 -4.63
C ALA A 37 31.34 -0.06 -5.81
N VAL A 38 30.04 -0.39 -5.80
CA VAL A 38 29.08 0.13 -6.80
C VAL A 38 28.41 1.44 -6.32
N LEU A 39 28.72 1.89 -5.10
CA LEU A 39 27.95 2.96 -4.43
C LEU A 39 28.66 4.32 -4.26
N LEU A 40 29.90 4.53 -4.71
CA LEU A 40 30.60 5.81 -4.49
C LEU A 40 31.59 6.24 -5.59
N ASP A 41 31.31 6.03 -6.88
CA ASP A 41 32.02 6.81 -7.91
C ASP A 41 31.15 7.11 -9.13
N CYS A 42 30.59 8.32 -9.17
CA CYS A 42 30.06 8.92 -10.39
C CYS A 42 30.47 10.41 -10.42
N SER A 43 31.75 10.67 -10.68
CA SER A 43 32.11 11.84 -11.50
C SER A 43 32.01 11.45 -12.98
N PRO A 44 31.53 12.35 -13.87
CA PRO A 44 31.15 11.98 -15.22
C PRO A 44 32.40 11.70 -16.05
N LYS A 45 32.56 10.46 -16.53
CA LYS A 45 33.43 10.15 -17.66
C LYS A 45 32.63 9.51 -18.78
N LYS A 46 33.08 9.85 -19.98
CA LYS A 46 32.39 9.81 -21.27
C LYS A 46 31.77 8.45 -21.57
N ALA A 47 30.60 8.53 -22.20
CA ALA A 47 29.94 7.47 -22.92
C ALA A 47 30.89 6.85 -23.95
N ASP A 48 30.94 5.53 -23.96
CA ASP A 48 30.90 4.64 -25.11
C ASP A 48 31.08 3.23 -24.53
N ASP A 49 30.00 2.45 -24.47
CA ASP A 49 29.96 0.98 -24.54
C ASP A 49 28.58 0.48 -24.05
N GLU A 50 27.95 -0.37 -24.87
CA GLU A 50 26.66 -1.03 -24.58
C GLU A 50 26.80 -1.93 -23.35
N VAL A 51 26.20 -1.52 -22.23
CA VAL A 51 26.08 -2.34 -21.01
C VAL A 51 24.88 -3.29 -21.16
N PRO A 52 25.02 -4.60 -20.87
CA PRO A 52 23.92 -5.54 -20.97
C PRO A 52 22.79 -5.22 -19.97
N VAL A 53 21.55 -5.36 -20.42
CA VAL A 53 20.29 -4.98 -19.76
C VAL A 53 20.05 -5.64 -18.38
N THR A 54 20.85 -6.63 -17.99
CA THR A 54 20.74 -7.39 -16.74
C THR A 54 21.31 -6.68 -15.50
N GLU A 55 22.27 -5.75 -15.64
CA GLU A 55 22.89 -5.06 -14.48
C GLU A 55 22.06 -3.89 -13.93
N VAL A 56 21.12 -3.38 -14.72
CA VAL A 56 20.39 -2.14 -14.42
C VAL A 56 19.29 -2.38 -13.37
N ALA A 57 18.56 -3.50 -13.44
CA ALA A 57 17.47 -3.83 -12.51
C ALA A 57 17.95 -4.16 -11.08
N VAL A 58 19.03 -4.91 -10.94
CA VAL A 58 19.67 -5.21 -9.65
C VAL A 58 20.21 -3.94 -9.01
N ALA A 59 20.79 -3.04 -9.80
CA ALA A 59 21.27 -1.76 -9.31
C ALA A 59 20.14 -0.81 -8.89
N GLY A 60 18.91 -0.96 -9.39
CA GLY A 60 17.73 -0.17 -8.98
C GLY A 60 17.19 -0.59 -7.61
N ALA A 61 16.96 -1.89 -7.41
CA ALA A 61 16.55 -2.44 -6.11
C ALA A 61 17.65 -2.28 -5.05
N ALA A 62 18.92 -2.49 -5.43
CA ALA A 62 20.07 -2.26 -4.55
C ALA A 62 20.28 -0.77 -4.25
N ARG A 63 20.02 0.15 -5.19
CA ARG A 63 20.06 1.61 -4.91
C ARG A 63 18.89 2.07 -4.06
N CYS A 64 17.68 1.56 -4.29
CA CYS A 64 16.53 1.83 -3.43
C CYS A 64 16.80 1.29 -2.03
N ALA A 65 17.21 0.03 -1.89
CA ALA A 65 17.61 -0.56 -0.62
C ALA A 65 18.79 0.18 0.02
N ALA A 66 19.81 0.61 -0.73
CA ALA A 66 20.96 1.35 -0.18
C ALA A 66 20.59 2.78 0.27
N VAL A 67 19.72 3.48 -0.47
CA VAL A 67 19.19 4.80 -0.06
C VAL A 67 18.28 4.66 1.17
N LEU A 68 17.48 3.60 1.21
CA LEU A 68 16.51 3.34 2.26
C LEU A 68 17.16 2.83 3.56
N LEU A 69 18.15 1.93 3.47
CA LEU A 69 18.92 1.37 4.60
C LEU A 69 20.07 2.29 5.03
N GLY A 70 20.64 3.08 4.11
CA GLY A 70 21.68 4.07 4.42
C GLY A 70 21.18 5.25 5.26
N ARG A 71 19.87 5.57 5.18
CA ARG A 71 19.23 6.63 6.00
C ARG A 71 19.04 6.24 7.46
N GLU A 72 18.92 4.95 7.80
CA GLU A 72 18.88 4.52 9.21
C GLU A 72 20.21 4.79 9.92
N ARG A 73 21.35 4.50 9.28
CA ARG A 73 22.69 4.78 9.84
C ARG A 73 22.97 6.27 10.04
N ALA A 74 22.33 7.15 9.27
CA ALA A 74 22.48 8.60 9.43
C ALA A 74 21.66 9.16 10.60
N LYS A 75 20.57 8.48 11.01
CA LYS A 75 19.74 8.91 12.15
C LYS A 75 20.27 8.48 13.51
N GLU A 76 21.16 7.48 13.58
CA GLU A 76 21.80 7.04 14.83
C GLU A 76 23.10 7.79 15.19
N LYS A 77 23.57 8.73 14.38
CA LYS A 77 24.76 9.55 14.67
C LYS A 77 24.47 11.04 14.74
N SER A 78 23.54 11.45 15.61
CA SER A 78 23.48 12.84 16.06
C SER A 78 22.68 12.98 17.35
N CYS A 79 23.28 12.62 18.49
CA CYS A 79 23.09 13.40 19.73
C CYS A 79 24.14 13.02 20.78
N THR A 80 25.28 13.73 20.81
CA THR A 80 26.05 13.92 22.05
C THR A 80 26.78 15.26 22.03
N LYS A 81 26.53 16.05 23.10
CA LYS A 81 27.24 17.26 23.61
C LYS A 81 27.11 18.53 22.74
N GLY A 82 26.81 19.72 23.24
CA GLY A 82 26.65 20.23 24.60
C GLY A 82 27.03 21.73 24.65
N THR A 83 26.27 22.49 25.45
CA THR A 83 26.56 23.79 26.11
C THR A 83 26.51 25.15 25.36
N ARG A 84 25.43 25.90 25.67
CA ARG A 84 25.33 27.14 26.49
C ARG A 84 25.76 28.52 25.93
N ALA A 85 24.78 29.44 25.90
CA ALA A 85 24.71 30.77 26.57
C ALA A 85 24.31 31.99 25.69
N ASP A 86 23.21 32.65 26.14
CA ASP A 86 22.86 34.10 26.17
C ASP A 86 22.83 34.92 24.85
N ASP A 87 22.06 36.01 24.62
CA ASP A 87 21.22 36.90 25.44
C ASP A 87 20.25 37.70 24.52
N LYS A 88 19.10 38.09 25.09
CA LYS A 88 18.23 39.29 24.94
C LYS A 88 17.84 39.98 23.60
N SER A 89 16.56 40.40 23.66
CA SER A 89 15.90 41.63 23.12
C SER A 89 15.52 41.60 21.63
N GLY A 90 14.38 42.11 21.15
CA GLY A 90 13.28 42.91 21.69
C GLY A 90 12.61 43.66 20.51
N GLN A 91 11.31 43.97 20.63
CA GLN A 91 10.51 44.93 19.82
C GLN A 91 9.81 44.49 18.51
N ARG A 92 8.53 44.11 18.66
CA ARG A 92 7.26 44.79 18.27
C ARG A 92 7.17 45.75 17.06
N LEU A 93 6.02 45.58 16.37
CA LEU A 93 5.20 46.49 15.51
C LEU A 93 5.65 46.56 14.03
N SER A 94 4.79 46.46 13.01
CA SER A 94 3.51 47.14 12.79
C SER A 94 2.69 46.49 11.65
N THR A 95 1.38 46.53 11.81
CA THR A 95 0.29 46.35 10.83
C THR A 95 0.45 47.17 9.54
N ARG A 96 0.04 46.62 8.39
CA ARG A 96 -0.77 47.30 7.36
C ARG A 96 -1.31 46.31 6.30
N LEU A 97 -2.62 46.13 6.32
CA LEU A 97 -3.45 45.66 5.21
C LEU A 97 -3.56 46.78 4.18
N VAL A 98 -3.30 46.50 2.89
CA VAL A 98 -3.99 47.10 1.73
C VAL A 98 -3.97 46.08 0.58
N HIS A 99 -5.16 45.70 0.09
CA HIS A 99 -5.40 45.02 -1.17
C HIS A 99 -4.99 45.90 -2.37
N LEU A 100 -4.37 45.34 -3.42
CA LEU A 100 -4.91 45.41 -4.79
C LEU A 100 -4.09 44.58 -5.79
N GLN A 101 -4.81 43.66 -6.45
CA GLN A 101 -4.68 43.18 -7.84
C GLN A 101 -3.31 42.86 -8.47
N ARG A 102 -3.07 41.54 -8.49
CA ARG A 102 -2.45 40.70 -9.52
C ARG A 102 -2.21 41.36 -10.90
N ARG A 103 -0.94 41.61 -11.21
CA ARG A 103 -0.31 41.33 -12.52
C ARG A 103 1.16 40.97 -12.29
N SER A 104 1.51 39.70 -12.45
CA SER A 104 2.90 39.24 -12.55
C SER A 104 3.10 38.57 -13.92
N PRO A 105 4.26 38.78 -14.58
CA PRO A 105 4.54 38.35 -15.95
C PRO A 105 4.83 36.85 -16.05
N PRO A 106 4.84 36.25 -17.25
CA PRO A 106 5.02 34.82 -17.41
C PRO A 106 6.45 34.43 -17.06
N VAL A 107 6.62 33.68 -15.98
CA VAL A 107 7.88 32.99 -15.69
C VAL A 107 7.90 31.74 -16.55
N ALA A 108 8.66 31.81 -17.64
CA ALA A 108 9.03 30.64 -18.41
C ALA A 108 9.89 29.73 -17.53
N PHE A 109 9.29 28.67 -16.97
CA PHE A 109 10.02 27.55 -16.42
C PHE A 109 10.62 26.76 -17.59
N VAL A 110 11.83 27.15 -18.00
CA VAL A 110 12.69 26.29 -18.82
C VAL A 110 13.22 25.19 -17.89
N SER A 111 12.41 24.15 -17.69
CA SER A 111 12.90 22.88 -17.16
C SER A 111 13.70 22.20 -18.27
N ARG A 112 15.00 22.50 -18.34
CA ARG A 112 15.97 21.58 -18.95
C ARG A 112 16.29 20.50 -17.92
N GLN A 113 15.31 19.65 -17.62
CA GLN A 113 15.58 18.28 -17.19
C GLN A 113 15.13 17.40 -18.34
N GLN A 114 16.10 16.88 -19.11
CA GLN A 114 15.82 15.71 -19.94
C GLN A 114 15.27 14.61 -19.01
N PRO A 115 14.21 13.90 -19.40
CA PRO A 115 13.64 12.84 -18.57
C PRO A 115 14.67 11.69 -18.52
N VAL A 116 15.45 11.61 -17.44
CA VAL A 116 16.54 10.62 -17.33
C VAL A 116 16.02 9.17 -17.26
N PHE A 117 14.71 8.94 -17.16
CA PHE A 117 14.17 7.60 -16.88
C PHE A 117 12.92 7.23 -17.69
N ALA A 118 12.80 7.73 -18.93
CA ALA A 118 11.67 7.42 -19.81
C ALA A 118 11.55 5.94 -20.22
N HIS A 119 12.52 5.09 -19.90
CA HIS A 119 12.52 3.67 -20.28
C HIS A 119 13.17 2.84 -19.16
N TRP A 120 12.37 2.35 -18.21
CA TRP A 120 12.83 1.34 -17.27
C TRP A 120 11.97 0.09 -17.40
N GLU A 121 12.43 -0.86 -18.20
CA GLU A 121 11.84 -2.19 -18.29
C GLU A 121 12.39 -3.03 -17.13
N PHE A 122 11.59 -3.19 -16.06
CA PHE A 122 11.92 -4.04 -14.92
C PHE A 122 11.76 -5.52 -15.33
N HIS A 123 12.86 -6.17 -15.72
CA HIS A 123 12.86 -7.62 -15.98
C HIS A 123 12.83 -8.43 -14.67
N GLN A 124 12.27 -9.64 -14.78
CA GLN A 124 11.99 -10.60 -13.69
C GLN A 124 13.24 -11.24 -13.04
N ASP A 125 14.45 -10.78 -13.34
CA ASP A 125 15.71 -11.46 -13.02
C ASP A 125 16.31 -11.11 -11.64
N GLY A 126 15.47 -10.78 -10.65
CA GLY A 126 15.92 -10.51 -9.26
C GLY A 126 16.59 -11.72 -8.57
N ALA A 127 16.36 -12.93 -9.09
CA ALA A 127 16.90 -14.17 -8.55
C ALA A 127 18.44 -14.19 -8.49
N ALA A 128 19.11 -13.55 -9.46
CA ALA A 128 20.58 -13.52 -9.52
C ALA A 128 21.23 -12.70 -8.39
N ALA A 129 20.46 -11.84 -7.70
CA ALA A 129 20.92 -10.98 -6.63
C ALA A 129 20.40 -11.39 -5.23
N GLY A 130 19.87 -12.61 -5.10
CA GLY A 130 19.30 -13.10 -3.84
C GLY A 130 17.91 -12.56 -3.52
N PHE A 131 17.23 -11.95 -4.49
CA PHE A 131 15.82 -11.54 -4.37
C PHE A 131 14.90 -12.63 -4.93
N GLN A 132 13.94 -13.08 -4.12
CA GLN A 132 12.89 -13.98 -4.57
C GLN A 132 11.65 -13.15 -4.91
N ALA A 133 11.21 -13.16 -6.17
CA ALA A 133 9.95 -12.54 -6.54
C ALA A 133 8.79 -13.20 -5.77
N LEU A 134 7.96 -12.40 -5.12
CA LEU A 134 6.76 -12.87 -4.42
C LEU A 134 5.55 -12.73 -5.34
N THR A 135 5.29 -11.50 -5.79
CA THR A 135 4.17 -11.17 -6.66
C THR A 135 4.54 -10.01 -7.59
N ALA A 136 3.95 -10.01 -8.78
CA ALA A 136 3.91 -8.85 -9.67
C ALA A 136 2.46 -8.34 -9.71
N GLY A 137 2.19 -7.26 -8.97
CA GLY A 137 0.91 -6.56 -9.00
C GLY A 137 0.87 -5.53 -10.11
N PHE A 138 -0.28 -4.87 -10.30
CA PHE A 138 -0.39 -3.73 -11.22
C PHE A 138 0.26 -2.46 -10.66
N SER A 139 0.17 -2.31 -9.35
CA SER A 139 0.60 -1.13 -8.61
C SER A 139 2.05 -1.21 -8.15
N ASN A 140 2.62 -2.41 -8.09
CA ASN A 140 3.91 -2.63 -7.48
C ASN A 140 4.55 -3.95 -7.96
N TYR A 141 5.86 -4.00 -7.79
CA TYR A 141 6.63 -5.22 -7.85
C TYR A 141 7.12 -5.57 -6.44
N VAL A 142 6.98 -6.83 -6.04
CA VAL A 142 7.25 -7.28 -4.67
C VAL A 142 8.28 -8.41 -4.69
N TRP A 143 9.36 -8.19 -3.95
CA TRP A 143 10.41 -9.18 -3.75
C TRP A 143 10.62 -9.45 -2.27
N LYS A 144 10.93 -10.70 -1.96
CA LYS A 144 11.55 -11.09 -0.71
C LYS A 144 13.07 -10.93 -0.85
N ALA A 145 13.68 -10.31 0.14
CA ALA A 145 15.13 -10.15 0.26
C ALA A 145 15.57 -10.66 1.63
N THR A 146 16.88 -10.87 1.80
CA THR A 146 17.48 -11.17 3.11
C THR A 146 18.47 -10.08 3.47
N TRP A 147 18.36 -9.52 4.67
CA TRP A 147 19.31 -8.55 5.22
C TRP A 147 19.73 -8.99 6.62
N GLU A 148 21.03 -9.25 6.83
CA GLU A 148 21.56 -9.76 8.12
C GLU A 148 20.76 -10.98 8.63
N ASP A 149 20.56 -11.97 7.75
CA ASP A 149 19.77 -13.19 7.99
C ASP A 149 18.27 -12.98 8.31
N ARG A 150 17.77 -11.75 8.20
CA ARG A 150 16.34 -11.43 8.36
C ARG A 150 15.64 -11.34 7.02
N PRO A 151 14.53 -12.07 6.80
CA PRO A 151 13.74 -11.93 5.59
C PRO A 151 12.95 -10.62 5.61
N LEU A 152 12.99 -9.89 4.51
CA LEU A 152 12.32 -8.62 4.30
C LEU A 152 11.52 -8.64 3.00
N VAL A 153 10.55 -7.75 2.89
CA VAL A 153 9.87 -7.44 1.63
C VAL A 153 10.39 -6.10 1.13
N VAL A 154 10.79 -6.08 -0.15
CA VAL A 154 11.11 -4.88 -0.91
C VAL A 154 10.02 -4.69 -1.95
N LYS A 155 9.38 -3.52 -1.90
CA LYS A 155 8.28 -3.15 -2.78
C LYS A 155 8.69 -1.93 -3.60
N CYS A 156 8.57 -2.03 -4.93
CA CYS A 156 8.77 -0.90 -5.84
C CYS A 156 7.42 -0.51 -6.46
N PHE A 157 7.06 0.76 -6.38
CA PHE A 157 5.80 1.26 -6.93
C PHE A 157 5.89 1.45 -8.44
N THR A 158 4.77 1.26 -9.12
CA THR A 158 4.63 1.55 -10.55
C THR A 158 4.01 2.93 -10.78
N ASP A 159 4.10 3.43 -12.00
CA ASP A 159 3.43 4.67 -12.42
C ASP A 159 1.91 4.62 -12.19
N LEU A 160 1.32 3.42 -12.14
CA LEU A 160 -0.11 3.27 -11.88
C LEU A 160 -0.49 3.65 -10.44
N VAL A 161 0.41 3.55 -9.47
CA VAL A 161 0.20 4.13 -8.12
C VAL A 161 0.27 5.65 -8.19
N LEU A 162 1.27 6.19 -8.89
CA LEU A 162 1.48 7.64 -9.03
C LEU A 162 0.35 8.32 -9.83
N LEU A 163 -0.35 7.58 -10.69
CA LEU A 163 -1.59 8.05 -11.32
C LEU A 163 -2.68 8.33 -10.29
N ARG A 164 -2.77 7.54 -9.22
CA ARG A 164 -3.88 7.61 -8.26
C ARG A 164 -3.54 8.45 -7.04
N ILE A 165 -2.31 8.34 -6.58
CA ILE A 165 -1.83 8.88 -5.31
C ILE A 165 -0.76 9.94 -5.57
N GLU A 166 -0.86 11.07 -4.91
CA GLU A 166 0.16 12.11 -4.98
C GLU A 166 1.52 11.58 -4.51
N MET A 167 2.60 11.92 -5.20
CA MET A 167 3.94 11.37 -4.94
C MET A 167 4.38 11.50 -3.46
N HIS A 168 4.00 12.59 -2.79
CA HIS A 168 4.34 12.82 -1.39
C HIS A 168 3.49 12.01 -0.39
N ALA A 169 2.35 11.47 -0.83
CA ALA A 169 1.42 10.67 -0.04
C ALA A 169 1.69 9.16 -0.13
N VAL A 170 2.42 8.73 -1.15
CA VAL A 170 2.75 7.32 -1.39
C VAL A 170 3.47 6.70 -0.18
N GLY A 171 2.94 5.60 0.32
CA GLY A 171 3.46 4.88 1.48
C GLY A 171 3.09 5.45 2.85
N ALA A 172 2.38 6.59 2.92
CA ALA A 172 1.95 7.18 4.19
C ALA A 172 0.98 6.25 4.95
N MET A 173 0.13 5.53 4.21
CA MET A 173 -0.84 4.60 4.77
C MET A 173 -0.20 3.29 5.23
N ASP A 174 0.78 2.76 4.49
CA ASP A 174 1.56 1.59 4.92
C ASP A 174 2.32 1.90 6.23
N GLN A 175 2.88 3.11 6.36
CA GLN A 175 3.49 3.55 7.60
C GLN A 175 2.48 3.68 8.75
N LEU A 176 1.25 4.14 8.48
CA LEU A 176 0.19 4.17 9.48
C LEU A 176 -0.16 2.75 9.94
N ALA A 177 -0.42 1.85 8.99
CA ALA A 177 -0.72 0.44 9.25
C ALA A 177 0.38 -0.25 10.08
N SER A 178 1.64 0.06 9.80
CA SER A 178 2.78 -0.39 10.60
C SER A 178 2.73 0.13 12.05
N ARG A 179 2.44 1.42 12.25
CA ARG A 179 2.40 2.02 13.60
C ARG A 179 1.24 1.50 14.44
N CYS A 180 0.08 1.28 13.83
CA CYS A 180 -1.10 0.73 14.52
C CYS A 180 -1.10 -0.80 14.58
N ARG A 181 -0.04 -1.47 14.11
CA ARG A 181 0.12 -2.93 14.10
C ARG A 181 -1.00 -3.65 13.35
N VAL A 182 -1.54 -3.04 12.30
CA VAL A 182 -2.51 -3.68 11.41
C VAL A 182 -1.82 -4.32 10.20
N GLY A 183 -0.72 -3.71 9.74
CA GLY A 183 0.12 -4.22 8.66
C GLY A 183 1.57 -4.50 9.08
N PRO A 184 2.39 -5.06 8.18
CA PRO A 184 3.79 -5.35 8.44
C PRO A 184 4.57 -4.12 8.90
N LYS A 185 5.63 -4.32 9.68
CA LYS A 185 6.49 -3.21 10.10
C LYS A 185 7.21 -2.63 8.89
N VAL A 186 7.05 -1.33 8.66
CA VAL A 186 7.78 -0.59 7.61
C VAL A 186 9.09 -0.07 8.21
N HIS A 187 10.23 -0.48 7.65
CA HIS A 187 11.56 -0.01 8.07
C HIS A 187 11.94 1.27 7.35
N SER A 188 11.62 1.36 6.06
CA SER A 188 11.97 2.53 5.24
C SER A 188 11.02 2.68 4.06
N CYS A 189 10.74 3.92 3.67
CA CYS A 189 9.81 4.23 2.59
C CYS A 189 10.19 5.54 1.89
N CYS A 190 9.97 5.58 0.58
CA CYS A 190 10.03 6.78 -0.25
C CYS A 190 9.02 6.66 -1.40
N HIS A 191 8.94 7.67 -2.26
CA HIS A 191 8.00 7.67 -3.38
C HIS A 191 8.26 6.59 -4.44
N LEU A 192 9.45 5.97 -4.46
CA LEU A 192 9.80 4.89 -5.39
C LEU A 192 9.49 3.50 -4.82
N GLY A 193 9.35 3.37 -3.50
CA GLY A 193 9.21 2.06 -2.88
C GLY A 193 9.44 2.05 -1.38
N MET A 194 9.34 0.85 -0.80
CA MET A 194 9.49 0.61 0.63
C MET A 194 10.16 -0.73 0.96
N VAL A 195 10.66 -0.82 2.19
CA VAL A 195 11.17 -2.03 2.81
C VAL A 195 10.40 -2.30 4.09
N MET A 196 9.90 -3.53 4.25
CA MET A 196 9.08 -3.94 5.40
C MET A 196 9.39 -5.38 5.85
N ASP A 197 8.87 -5.77 7.01
CA ASP A 197 8.96 -7.15 7.48
C ASP A 197 8.32 -8.13 6.48
N PHE A 198 9.01 -9.24 6.25
CA PHE A 198 8.38 -10.40 5.61
C PHE A 198 7.60 -11.17 6.67
N LEU A 199 6.30 -11.38 6.44
CA LEU A 199 5.44 -12.20 7.28
C LEU A 199 5.19 -13.55 6.56
N PRO A 200 5.80 -14.66 7.01
CA PRO A 200 5.54 -15.98 6.44
C PRO A 200 4.08 -16.41 6.66
N GLY A 201 3.27 -16.41 5.63
CA GLY A 201 1.86 -16.73 5.74
C GLY A 201 1.20 -16.92 4.39
N ASP A 202 -0.06 -17.32 4.43
CA ASP A 202 -0.89 -17.51 3.24
C ASP A 202 -1.84 -16.31 3.08
N ILE A 203 -1.93 -15.80 1.85
CA ILE A 203 -2.94 -14.80 1.50
C ILE A 203 -4.28 -15.49 1.25
N LEU A 204 -5.38 -14.83 1.63
CA LEU A 204 -6.70 -15.41 1.42
C LEU A 204 -7.08 -15.44 -0.07
N GLN A 205 -7.83 -16.47 -0.42
CA GLN A 205 -8.57 -16.60 -1.66
C GLN A 205 -10.01 -16.14 -1.47
N GLU A 206 -10.70 -15.92 -2.58
CA GLU A 206 -12.11 -15.52 -2.56
C GLU A 206 -13.01 -16.51 -1.80
N ALA A 207 -12.73 -17.82 -1.94
CA ALA A 207 -13.51 -18.86 -1.25
C ALA A 207 -13.43 -18.77 0.28
N ASP A 208 -12.35 -18.24 0.84
CA ASP A 208 -12.09 -18.25 2.29
C ASP A 208 -13.06 -17.34 3.07
N VAL A 209 -13.55 -16.27 2.44
CA VAL A 209 -14.55 -15.35 3.04
C VAL A 209 -16.00 -15.78 2.78
N HIS A 210 -16.21 -16.93 2.11
CA HIS A 210 -17.52 -17.44 1.72
C HIS A 210 -17.78 -18.89 2.16
N CYS A 211 -16.94 -19.43 3.04
CA CYS A 211 -16.98 -20.84 3.44
C CYS A 211 -17.53 -21.09 4.85
N GLY A 212 -18.06 -20.06 5.53
CA GLY A 212 -18.54 -20.20 6.91
C GLY A 212 -17.43 -20.22 7.98
N ASN A 213 -16.20 -19.82 7.66
CA ASN A 213 -15.13 -19.67 8.64
C ASN A 213 -15.30 -18.39 9.47
N TRP A 214 -16.25 -18.42 10.40
CA TRP A 214 -16.62 -17.26 11.22
C TRP A 214 -15.49 -16.74 12.12
N LYS A 215 -14.61 -17.62 12.60
CA LYS A 215 -13.44 -17.20 13.38
C LYS A 215 -12.51 -16.30 12.55
N LEU A 216 -12.26 -16.68 11.29
CA LEU A 216 -11.48 -15.85 10.37
C LEU A 216 -12.19 -14.51 10.13
N LEU A 217 -13.49 -14.53 9.83
CA LEU A 217 -14.28 -13.31 9.61
C LEU A 217 -14.26 -12.37 10.83
N ASP A 218 -14.31 -12.90 12.06
CA ASP A 218 -14.19 -12.12 13.28
C ASP A 218 -12.83 -11.43 13.39
N GLN A 219 -11.74 -12.15 13.07
CA GLN A 219 -10.40 -11.58 13.07
C GLN A 219 -10.22 -10.50 11.99
N ILE A 220 -10.77 -10.72 10.78
CA ILE A 220 -10.76 -9.71 9.71
C ILE A 220 -11.56 -8.48 10.13
N ALA A 221 -12.77 -8.66 10.68
CA ALA A 221 -13.64 -7.58 11.12
C ALA A 221 -12.98 -6.72 12.20
N ALA A 222 -12.39 -7.34 13.22
CA ALA A 222 -11.66 -6.65 14.28
C ALA A 222 -10.48 -5.85 13.72
N ARG A 223 -9.65 -6.49 12.87
CA ARG A 223 -8.45 -5.87 12.29
C ARG A 223 -8.77 -4.71 11.37
N LEU A 224 -9.81 -4.84 10.53
CA LEU A 224 -10.29 -3.77 9.67
C LEU A 224 -10.90 -2.63 10.48
N PHE A 225 -11.67 -2.92 11.53
CA PHE A 225 -12.21 -1.90 12.42
C PHE A 225 -11.09 -1.06 13.08
N ASP A 226 -10.05 -1.73 13.59
CA ASP A 226 -8.89 -1.06 14.19
C ASP A 226 -8.18 -0.12 13.21
N TYR A 227 -8.19 -0.42 11.92
CA TYR A 227 -7.66 0.45 10.87
C TYR A 227 -8.63 1.58 10.50
N HIS A 228 -9.91 1.28 10.28
CA HIS A 228 -10.93 2.26 9.91
C HIS A 228 -11.07 3.41 10.91
N ARG A 229 -10.80 3.17 12.20
CA ARG A 229 -10.87 4.19 13.25
C ARG A 229 -9.63 5.09 13.36
N GLN A 230 -8.57 4.82 12.60
CA GLN A 230 -7.36 5.63 12.63
C GLN A 230 -7.61 6.99 11.96
N GLU A 231 -6.82 8.00 12.36
CA GLU A 231 -6.78 9.27 11.65
C GLU A 231 -5.95 9.10 10.36
N VAL A 232 -6.49 9.59 9.25
CA VAL A 232 -5.78 9.58 7.97
C VAL A 232 -4.56 10.51 8.09
N PRO A 233 -3.34 10.08 7.70
CA PRO A 233 -2.16 10.94 7.75
C PRO A 233 -2.36 12.21 6.92
N ALA A 234 -1.87 13.35 7.40
CA ALA A 234 -2.03 14.64 6.73
C ALA A 234 -1.63 14.65 5.24
N ALA A 235 -0.61 13.86 4.87
CA ALA A 235 -0.17 13.71 3.49
C ALA A 235 -1.18 12.99 2.57
N ALA A 236 -2.09 12.18 3.14
CA ALA A 236 -3.08 11.38 2.41
C ALA A 236 -4.51 11.89 2.54
N VAL A 237 -4.74 13.00 3.26
CA VAL A 237 -6.06 13.63 3.38
C VAL A 237 -6.55 14.11 2.02
N GLY A 238 -7.87 14.03 1.79
CA GLY A 238 -8.50 14.48 0.56
C GLY A 238 -9.90 13.90 0.40
N GLU A 239 -10.37 13.93 -0.85
CA GLU A 239 -11.61 13.32 -1.27
C GLU A 239 -11.60 11.78 -1.10
N PRO A 240 -12.77 11.14 -0.86
CA PRO A 240 -12.90 9.70 -0.90
C PRO A 240 -12.22 9.06 -2.11
N MET A 241 -11.37 8.07 -1.86
CA MET A 241 -10.47 7.50 -2.86
C MET A 241 -11.18 6.86 -4.04
N LEU A 242 -12.40 6.35 -3.82
CA LEU A 242 -13.25 5.80 -4.87
C LEU A 242 -13.38 6.79 -6.03
N TRP A 243 -13.79 8.03 -5.74
CA TRP A 243 -14.04 9.05 -6.75
C TRP A 243 -12.73 9.54 -7.36
N ARG A 244 -11.76 9.93 -6.51
CA ARG A 244 -10.43 10.35 -6.94
C ARG A 244 -9.78 9.33 -7.89
N THR A 245 -9.90 8.04 -7.60
CA THR A 245 -9.31 6.98 -8.43
C THR A 245 -9.99 6.91 -9.79
N MET A 246 -11.32 6.86 -9.83
CA MET A 246 -12.06 6.80 -11.09
C MET A 246 -11.82 8.05 -11.94
N GLU A 247 -11.85 9.24 -11.34
CA GLU A 247 -11.60 10.50 -12.04
C GLU A 247 -10.20 10.53 -12.66
N LYS A 248 -9.15 10.24 -11.89
CA LYS A 248 -7.77 10.24 -12.38
C LYS A 248 -7.54 9.18 -13.45
N MET A 249 -8.13 8.00 -13.32
CA MET A 249 -8.02 6.94 -14.33
C MET A 249 -8.75 7.29 -15.63
N LEU A 250 -9.90 7.95 -15.56
CA LEU A 250 -10.60 8.41 -16.77
C LEU A 250 -9.88 9.53 -17.49
N LEU A 251 -8.95 10.27 -16.86
CA LEU A 251 -8.14 11.28 -17.56
C LEU A 251 -7.19 10.67 -18.59
N VAL A 252 -6.90 9.37 -18.47
CA VAL A 252 -5.93 8.70 -19.32
C VAL A 252 -6.54 7.72 -20.31
N VAL A 253 -7.87 7.55 -20.28
CA VAL A 253 -8.63 6.77 -21.26
C VAL A 253 -8.75 7.59 -22.54
N ASP A 254 -8.44 6.95 -23.67
CA ASP A 254 -8.62 7.52 -25.00
C ASP A 254 -10.01 7.14 -25.53
N ASP A 255 -10.83 8.14 -25.86
CA ASP A 255 -12.22 7.97 -26.32
C ASP A 255 -12.25 7.19 -27.65
N GLU A 256 -11.26 7.39 -28.53
CA GLU A 256 -11.15 6.67 -29.81
C GLU A 256 -10.81 5.18 -29.63
N SER A 257 -10.30 4.80 -28.46
CA SER A 257 -9.88 3.42 -28.14
C SER A 257 -10.96 2.60 -27.43
N LEU A 258 -12.11 3.21 -27.12
CA LEU A 258 -13.20 2.53 -26.43
C LEU A 258 -13.83 1.44 -27.32
N PRO A 259 -14.01 0.22 -26.79
CA PRO A 259 -14.83 -0.80 -27.44
C PRO A 259 -16.22 -0.27 -27.80
N SER A 260 -16.72 -0.60 -29.01
CA SER A 260 -18.03 -0.16 -29.49
C SER A 260 -19.21 -0.70 -28.67
N SER A 261 -18.96 -1.71 -27.84
CA SER A 261 -19.90 -2.30 -26.88
C SER A 261 -20.13 -1.41 -25.64
N LEU A 262 -19.24 -0.44 -25.40
CA LEU A 262 -19.30 0.45 -24.25
C LEU A 262 -19.88 1.81 -24.63
N PRO A 263 -20.51 2.51 -23.67
CA PRO A 263 -20.94 3.89 -23.88
C PRO A 263 -19.75 4.83 -24.19
N PRO A 264 -19.99 5.92 -24.93
CA PRO A 264 -18.99 6.98 -25.12
C PRO A 264 -18.46 7.53 -23.78
N LEU A 265 -17.22 8.03 -23.77
CA LEU A 265 -16.58 8.49 -22.54
C LEU A 265 -17.38 9.57 -21.79
N ALA A 266 -18.07 10.46 -22.53
CA ALA A 266 -18.94 11.47 -21.96
C ALA A 266 -20.12 10.87 -21.15
N GLU A 267 -20.72 9.78 -21.65
CA GLU A 267 -21.82 9.09 -20.96
C GLU A 267 -21.30 8.33 -19.73
N LEU A 268 -20.11 7.73 -19.81
CA LEU A 268 -19.46 7.09 -18.67
C LEU A 268 -19.18 8.07 -17.53
N ARG A 269 -18.69 9.27 -17.86
CA ARG A 269 -18.49 10.35 -16.88
C ARG A 269 -19.81 10.77 -16.23
N ALA A 270 -20.87 10.91 -17.02
CA ALA A 270 -22.19 11.25 -16.50
C ALA A 270 -22.76 10.14 -15.59
N GLU A 271 -22.52 8.86 -15.91
CA GLU A 271 -22.93 7.75 -15.05
C GLU A 271 -22.18 7.74 -13.71
N ILE A 272 -20.86 7.97 -13.71
CA ILE A 272 -20.09 8.08 -12.47
C ILE A 272 -20.57 9.26 -11.62
N ALA A 273 -20.88 10.40 -12.23
CA ALA A 273 -21.44 11.55 -11.53
C ALA A 273 -22.80 11.22 -10.88
N ARG A 274 -23.70 10.55 -11.61
CA ARG A 274 -24.99 10.07 -11.05
C ARG A 274 -24.79 9.11 -9.89
N ALA A 275 -23.89 8.14 -10.05
CA ALA A 275 -23.59 7.16 -8.99
C ALA A 275 -23.01 7.84 -7.75
N ARG A 276 -22.19 8.88 -7.93
CA ARG A 276 -21.65 9.71 -6.86
C ARG A 276 -22.75 10.48 -6.13
N GLU A 277 -23.59 11.21 -6.85
CA GLU A 277 -24.71 11.96 -6.26
C GLU A 277 -25.66 11.05 -5.48
N ALA A 278 -25.99 9.88 -6.04
CA ALA A 278 -26.85 8.89 -5.38
C ALA A 278 -26.20 8.33 -4.10
N LEU A 279 -24.90 8.05 -4.12
CA LEU A 279 -24.20 7.59 -2.93
C LEU A 279 -24.13 8.68 -1.87
N GLU A 280 -23.76 9.90 -2.24
CA GLU A 280 -23.62 11.02 -1.30
C GLU A 280 -24.97 11.35 -0.62
N ALA A 281 -26.09 11.16 -1.31
CA ALA A 281 -27.44 11.28 -0.72
C ALA A 281 -27.74 10.24 0.37
N LEU A 282 -26.99 9.14 0.46
CA LEU A 282 -27.08 8.15 1.54
C LEU A 282 -26.25 8.53 2.77
N GLU A 283 -25.52 9.65 2.73
CA GLU A 283 -24.62 10.12 3.79
C GLU A 283 -23.66 9.02 4.32
N PRO A 284 -22.93 8.32 3.43
CA PRO A 284 -22.11 7.17 3.81
C PRO A 284 -20.96 7.57 4.75
N LYS A 285 -20.63 6.67 5.68
CA LYS A 285 -19.57 6.93 6.65
C LYS A 285 -18.18 6.84 6.01
N VAL A 286 -17.47 7.97 6.03
CA VAL A 286 -16.04 8.05 5.66
C VAL A 286 -15.17 7.58 6.83
N VAL A 287 -14.14 6.79 6.52
CA VAL A 287 -13.18 6.18 7.44
C VAL A 287 -11.77 6.24 6.84
N CYS A 288 -10.76 5.84 7.63
CA CYS A 288 -9.44 5.50 7.10
C CYS A 288 -9.53 4.18 6.33
N GLY A 289 -9.84 4.28 5.03
CA GLY A 289 -10.07 3.13 4.15
C GLY A 289 -8.78 2.55 3.57
N HIS A 290 -8.85 1.26 3.25
CA HIS A 290 -7.76 0.50 2.65
C HIS A 290 -7.65 0.77 1.15
N GLY A 291 -8.79 0.96 0.48
CA GLY A 291 -8.86 1.36 -0.94
C GLY A 291 -8.83 0.21 -1.95
N ASP A 292 -8.35 -0.97 -1.56
CA ASP A 292 -8.42 -2.21 -2.36
C ASP A 292 -8.56 -3.43 -1.45
N PHE A 293 -9.52 -3.40 -0.51
CA PHE A 293 -9.65 -4.45 0.51
C PHE A 293 -10.28 -5.75 -0.02
N LYS A 294 -9.52 -6.51 -0.80
CA LYS A 294 -9.91 -7.83 -1.34
C LYS A 294 -9.24 -8.97 -0.57
N PRO A 295 -9.70 -10.22 -0.70
CA PRO A 295 -9.13 -11.36 0.05
C PRO A 295 -7.61 -11.51 -0.08
N SER A 296 -7.05 -11.31 -1.27
CA SER A 296 -5.60 -11.42 -1.48
C SER A 296 -4.75 -10.34 -0.79
N ASN A 297 -5.39 -9.32 -0.19
CA ASN A 297 -4.75 -8.31 0.65
C ASN A 297 -4.93 -8.60 2.16
N VAL A 298 -5.39 -9.81 2.49
CA VAL A 298 -5.49 -10.35 3.85
C VAL A 298 -4.54 -11.53 3.95
N LEU A 299 -3.69 -11.52 4.97
CA LEU A 299 -2.65 -12.53 5.22
C LEU A 299 -2.89 -13.20 6.58
N GLU A 300 -2.89 -14.53 6.61
CA GLU A 300 -2.83 -15.28 7.87
C GLU A 300 -1.37 -15.59 8.23
N HIS A 301 -0.91 -15.04 9.36
CA HIS A 301 0.44 -15.25 9.87
C HIS A 301 0.37 -15.61 11.35
N GLN A 302 0.89 -16.78 11.73
CA GLN A 302 0.93 -17.27 13.12
C GLN A 302 -0.46 -17.29 13.81
N GLY A 303 -1.52 -17.59 13.05
CA GLY A 303 -2.89 -17.65 13.57
C GLY A 303 -3.57 -16.29 13.78
N GLU A 304 -2.95 -15.21 13.30
CA GLU A 304 -3.50 -13.87 13.27
C GLU A 304 -3.69 -13.36 11.83
N VAL A 305 -4.72 -12.53 11.66
CA VAL A 305 -4.97 -11.79 10.42
C VAL A 305 -4.15 -10.51 10.39
N TRP A 306 -3.45 -10.31 9.28
CA TRP A 306 -2.74 -9.08 8.90
C TRP A 306 -3.31 -8.53 7.60
N LEU A 307 -3.34 -7.21 7.46
CA LEU A 307 -3.73 -6.58 6.20
C LEU A 307 -2.45 -6.09 5.50
N ILE A 308 -2.43 -6.13 4.17
CA ILE A 308 -1.27 -5.76 3.35
C ILE A 308 -1.69 -4.91 2.15
N ASP A 309 -0.73 -4.26 1.47
CA ASP A 309 -0.97 -3.44 0.27
C ASP A 309 -1.86 -2.20 0.49
N PHE A 310 -1.44 -1.32 1.41
CA PHE A 310 -2.13 -0.07 1.76
C PHE A 310 -1.80 1.11 0.84
N GLU A 311 -1.08 0.90 -0.25
CA GLU A 311 -0.53 1.97 -1.09
C GLU A 311 -1.61 2.87 -1.71
N LEU A 312 -2.83 2.34 -1.85
CA LEU A 312 -4.01 3.04 -2.34
C LEU A 312 -4.94 3.47 -1.22
N GLY A 313 -4.48 3.50 0.03
CA GLY A 313 -5.24 3.85 1.23
C GLY A 313 -5.44 5.36 1.43
N GLY A 314 -6.36 5.73 2.31
CA GLY A 314 -6.76 7.12 2.54
C GLY A 314 -8.22 7.26 2.96
N PRO A 315 -8.81 8.47 2.92
CA PRO A 315 -10.23 8.66 3.25
C PRO A 315 -11.08 7.87 2.27
N ASN A 316 -11.96 6.98 2.74
CA ASN A 316 -12.91 6.27 1.87
C ASN A 316 -14.11 5.80 2.67
N TYR A 317 -15.08 5.17 2.01
CA TYR A 317 -16.27 4.66 2.67
C TYR A 317 -16.05 3.25 3.23
N ARG A 318 -16.48 3.01 4.47
CA ARG A 318 -16.34 1.67 5.09
C ARG A 318 -17.10 0.59 4.32
N GLY A 319 -18.28 0.94 3.78
CA GLY A 319 -19.08 0.04 2.96
C GLY A 319 -18.38 -0.39 1.66
N PHE A 320 -17.48 0.44 1.12
CA PHE A 320 -16.67 0.09 -0.02
C PHE A 320 -15.69 -1.04 0.32
N ASP A 321 -14.93 -0.91 1.42
CA ASP A 321 -13.97 -1.94 1.82
C ASP A 321 -14.68 -3.25 2.20
N TRP A 322 -15.83 -3.19 2.89
CA TRP A 322 -16.63 -4.38 3.20
C TRP A 322 -17.12 -5.09 1.94
N MET A 323 -17.66 -4.33 0.98
CA MET A 323 -18.13 -4.93 -0.27
C MET A 323 -16.97 -5.46 -1.11
N LYS A 324 -15.84 -4.75 -1.16
CA LYS A 324 -14.65 -5.19 -1.91
C LYS A 324 -14.11 -6.53 -1.41
N LEU A 325 -14.24 -6.81 -0.11
CA LEU A 325 -13.84 -8.09 0.48
C LEU A 325 -14.70 -9.26 -0.02
N PHE A 326 -16.02 -9.04 -0.12
CA PHE A 326 -17.00 -10.10 -0.40
C PHE A 326 -17.45 -10.19 -1.87
N ARG A 327 -17.15 -9.18 -2.70
CA ARG A 327 -17.69 -9.07 -4.05
C ARG A 327 -17.04 -10.06 -5.01
N ARG A 328 -17.85 -10.99 -5.53
CA ARG A 328 -17.52 -11.93 -6.61
C ARG A 328 -18.62 -12.04 -7.67
N PRO A 329 -18.33 -12.51 -8.89
CA PRO A 329 -19.32 -12.64 -9.96
C PRO A 329 -20.55 -13.50 -9.58
N GLU A 330 -20.36 -14.52 -8.75
CA GLU A 330 -21.41 -15.44 -8.30
C GLU A 330 -22.32 -14.83 -7.22
N GLY A 331 -22.10 -13.56 -6.85
CA GLY A 331 -22.80 -12.85 -5.79
C GLY A 331 -22.17 -13.08 -4.41
N VAL A 332 -22.76 -12.51 -3.37
CA VAL A 332 -22.20 -12.53 -2.01
C VAL A 332 -22.84 -13.65 -1.16
N SER A 333 -22.05 -14.37 -0.36
CA SER A 333 -22.60 -15.20 0.73
C SER A 333 -23.25 -14.30 1.78
N GLN A 334 -24.58 -14.22 1.77
CA GLN A 334 -25.33 -13.35 2.68
C GLN A 334 -25.06 -13.69 4.15
N LYS A 335 -25.03 -15.00 4.49
CA LYS A 335 -24.74 -15.49 5.84
C LYS A 335 -23.38 -15.01 6.35
N ASP A 336 -22.34 -15.10 5.52
CA ASP A 336 -20.98 -14.74 5.91
C ASP A 336 -20.81 -13.22 5.98
N LEU A 337 -21.43 -12.49 5.05
CA LEU A 337 -21.45 -11.02 5.09
C LEU A 337 -22.17 -10.52 6.36
N GLU A 338 -23.34 -11.06 6.68
CA GLU A 338 -24.08 -10.69 7.89
C GLU A 338 -23.27 -10.98 9.16
N HIS A 339 -22.61 -12.14 9.23
CA HIS A 339 -21.71 -12.48 10.34
C HIS A 339 -20.58 -11.46 10.47
N PHE A 340 -19.87 -11.17 9.36
CA PHE A 340 -18.79 -10.20 9.33
C PHE A 340 -19.25 -8.80 9.77
N LEU A 341 -20.39 -8.32 9.26
CA LEU A 341 -20.93 -7.00 9.61
C LEU A 341 -21.35 -6.94 11.09
N GLN A 342 -21.94 -8.01 11.62
CA GLN A 342 -22.30 -8.11 13.03
C GLN A 342 -21.06 -8.08 13.93
N SER A 343 -20.01 -8.79 13.52
CA SER A 343 -18.72 -8.80 14.22
C SER A 343 -18.05 -7.43 14.19
N TYR A 344 -17.97 -6.80 13.01
CA TYR A 344 -17.47 -5.44 12.85
C TYR A 344 -18.26 -4.43 13.71
N ALA A 345 -19.59 -4.55 13.74
CA ALA A 345 -20.45 -3.70 14.55
C ALA A 345 -20.23 -3.87 16.06
N SER A 346 -19.83 -5.06 16.52
CA SER A 346 -19.57 -5.31 17.95
C SER A 346 -18.39 -4.51 18.51
N HIS A 347 -17.50 -4.02 17.65
CA HIS A 347 -16.39 -3.14 18.03
C HIS A 347 -16.78 -1.65 18.07
N GLN A 348 -17.94 -1.28 17.53
CA GLN A 348 -18.44 0.10 17.61
C GLN A 348 -19.00 0.41 18.99
N ALA A 349 -18.76 1.63 19.49
CA ALA A 349 -19.34 2.09 20.74
C ALA A 349 -20.88 2.23 20.65
N GLU A 350 -21.35 2.66 19.48
CA GLU A 350 -22.78 2.81 19.19
C GLU A 350 -23.32 1.52 18.57
N ARG A 351 -24.49 1.10 19.06
CA ARG A 351 -25.20 -0.03 18.47
C ARG A 351 -25.78 0.37 17.12
N VAL A 352 -25.27 -0.25 16.06
CA VAL A 352 -25.79 -0.06 14.69
C VAL A 352 -26.65 -1.27 14.32
N ASP A 353 -27.78 -1.01 13.68
CA ASP A 353 -28.66 -2.06 13.16
C ASP A 353 -28.00 -2.81 11.99
N LEU A 354 -28.05 -4.15 12.02
CA LEU A 354 -27.45 -5.00 11.00
C LEU A 354 -28.11 -4.78 9.63
N SER A 355 -29.42 -4.56 9.57
CA SER A 355 -30.13 -4.33 8.30
C SER A 355 -29.67 -3.02 7.64
N SER A 356 -29.40 -2.00 8.45
CA SER A 356 -28.82 -0.73 8.00
C SER A 356 -27.42 -0.94 7.42
N LEU A 357 -26.54 -1.66 8.13
CA LEU A 357 -25.19 -1.98 7.65
C LEU A 357 -25.22 -2.81 6.37
N LEU A 358 -26.13 -3.78 6.27
CA LEU A 358 -26.29 -4.59 5.07
C LEU A 358 -26.71 -3.72 3.89
N ARG A 359 -27.69 -2.82 4.08
CA ARG A 359 -28.12 -1.87 3.03
C ARG A 359 -26.98 -0.95 2.59
N GLU A 360 -26.24 -0.37 3.55
CA GLU A 360 -25.06 0.44 3.28
C GLU A 360 -24.04 -0.35 2.43
N THR A 361 -23.70 -1.56 2.86
CA THR A 361 -22.73 -2.42 2.18
C THR A 361 -23.18 -2.76 0.75
N LEU A 362 -24.44 -3.16 0.57
CA LEU A 362 -24.98 -3.56 -0.73
C LEU A 362 -25.05 -2.39 -1.73
N ALA A 363 -25.20 -1.14 -1.26
CA ALA A 363 -25.14 0.04 -2.12
C ALA A 363 -23.76 0.22 -2.80
N PHE A 364 -22.69 -0.34 -2.21
CA PHE A 364 -21.35 -0.29 -2.79
C PHE A 364 -21.06 -1.41 -3.80
N GLU A 365 -21.91 -2.42 -3.95
CA GLU A 365 -21.67 -3.49 -4.93
C GLU A 365 -21.48 -2.96 -6.35
N PRO A 366 -22.41 -2.17 -6.93
CA PRO A 366 -22.18 -1.58 -8.24
C PRO A 366 -20.92 -0.72 -8.28
N LEU A 367 -20.61 0.03 -7.22
CA LEU A 367 -19.45 0.92 -7.20
C LEU A 367 -18.11 0.16 -7.23
N THR A 368 -18.03 -1.01 -6.60
CA THR A 368 -16.83 -1.86 -6.69
C THR A 368 -16.64 -2.47 -8.08
N TRP A 369 -17.72 -2.68 -8.85
CA TRP A 369 -17.66 -3.07 -10.26
C TRP A 369 -17.29 -1.90 -11.16
N LEU A 370 -17.87 -0.72 -10.91
CA LEU A 370 -17.61 0.51 -11.66
C LEU A 370 -16.15 0.96 -11.53
N GLU A 371 -15.59 0.91 -10.31
CA GLU A 371 -14.17 1.21 -10.08
C GLU A 371 -13.26 0.24 -10.85
N ALA A 372 -13.55 -1.07 -10.78
CA ALA A 372 -12.80 -2.08 -11.52
C ALA A 372 -12.94 -1.92 -13.04
N PHE A 373 -14.11 -1.50 -13.52
CA PHE A 373 -14.35 -1.18 -14.93
C PHE A 373 -13.44 -0.04 -15.39
N VAL A 374 -13.44 1.07 -14.67
CA VAL A 374 -12.59 2.24 -14.98
C VAL A 374 -11.11 1.86 -14.92
N PHE A 375 -10.72 1.04 -13.95
CA PHE A 375 -9.37 0.49 -13.87
C PHE A 375 -8.95 -0.23 -15.15
N PHE A 376 -9.78 -1.17 -15.63
CA PHE A 376 -9.46 -1.94 -16.84
C PHE A 376 -9.55 -1.11 -18.13
N LEU A 377 -10.34 -0.03 -18.14
CA LEU A 377 -10.33 0.94 -19.24
C LEU A 377 -9.02 1.74 -19.31
N ALA A 378 -8.45 2.12 -18.17
CA ALA A 378 -7.21 2.89 -18.13
C ALA A 378 -5.95 2.04 -18.36
N LEU A 379 -6.04 0.73 -18.12
CA LEU A 379 -4.89 -0.18 -18.11
C LEU A 379 -4.14 -0.31 -19.45
N PRO A 380 -4.78 -0.31 -20.63
CA PRO A 380 -4.09 -0.35 -21.93
C PRO A 380 -2.99 0.70 -22.10
N LYS A 381 -3.11 1.88 -21.48
CA LYS A 381 -2.08 2.92 -21.53
C LYS A 381 -0.77 2.52 -20.84
N TYR A 382 -0.86 1.70 -19.80
CA TYR A 382 0.27 1.29 -18.97
C TYR A 382 0.75 -0.13 -19.27
N LYS A 383 -0.13 -0.96 -19.83
CA LYS A 383 0.12 -2.37 -20.18
C LYS A 383 -0.46 -2.70 -21.56
N PRO A 384 0.10 -2.13 -22.64
CA PRO A 384 -0.42 -2.31 -24.00
C PRO A 384 -0.37 -3.77 -24.47
N GLU A 385 0.51 -4.59 -23.91
CA GLU A 385 0.66 -6.01 -24.25
C GLU A 385 -0.58 -6.88 -23.94
N GLY A 386 -1.54 -6.36 -23.18
CA GLY A 386 -2.75 -7.07 -22.78
C GLY A 386 -4.06 -6.41 -23.19
N VAL A 387 -4.06 -5.46 -24.13
CA VAL A 387 -5.25 -4.63 -24.47
C VAL A 387 -6.52 -5.44 -24.62
N GLU A 388 -6.53 -6.51 -25.42
CA GLU A 388 -7.73 -7.32 -25.62
C GLU A 388 -8.25 -7.96 -24.32
N LYS A 389 -7.34 -8.41 -23.45
CA LYS A 389 -7.70 -8.97 -22.15
C LYS A 389 -8.29 -7.89 -21.25
N TRP A 390 -7.71 -6.69 -21.24
CA TRP A 390 -8.19 -5.56 -20.44
C TRP A 390 -9.56 -5.08 -20.92
N GLN A 391 -9.78 -4.98 -22.23
CA GLN A 391 -11.07 -4.64 -22.81
C GLN A 391 -12.16 -5.65 -22.44
N ARG A 392 -11.91 -6.97 -22.59
CA ARG A 392 -12.86 -8.00 -22.15
C ARG A 392 -13.18 -7.92 -20.66
N LEU A 393 -12.17 -7.64 -19.83
CA LEU A 393 -12.39 -7.44 -18.40
C LEU A 393 -13.22 -6.18 -18.12
N ALA A 394 -12.95 -5.07 -18.81
CA ALA A 394 -13.74 -3.85 -18.71
C ALA A 394 -15.20 -4.10 -19.09
N GLU A 395 -15.47 -4.71 -20.24
CA GLU A 395 -16.83 -5.08 -20.68
C GLU A 395 -17.56 -5.93 -19.63
N HIS A 396 -16.90 -6.96 -19.10
CA HIS A 396 -17.47 -7.77 -18.03
C HIS A 396 -17.74 -6.94 -16.76
N ARG A 397 -16.83 -6.06 -16.34
CA ARG A 397 -17.06 -5.23 -15.13
C ARG A 397 -18.19 -4.24 -15.34
N TRP A 398 -18.32 -3.71 -16.55
CA TRP A 398 -19.44 -2.87 -16.95
C TRP A 398 -20.76 -3.64 -16.90
N GLU A 399 -20.81 -4.87 -17.41
CA GLU A 399 -21.99 -5.72 -17.32
C GLU A 399 -22.39 -5.98 -15.86
N MET A 400 -21.44 -6.35 -15.00
CA MET A 400 -21.72 -6.55 -13.56
C MET A 400 -22.22 -5.27 -12.88
N TYR A 401 -21.65 -4.11 -13.23
CA TYR A 401 -22.15 -2.82 -12.78
C TYR A 401 -23.61 -2.62 -13.20
N GLN A 402 -23.94 -2.83 -14.47
CA GLN A 402 -25.30 -2.68 -14.98
C GLN A 402 -26.29 -3.63 -14.29
N GLN A 403 -25.89 -4.87 -14.02
CA GLN A 403 -26.72 -5.85 -13.32
C GLN A 403 -26.96 -5.49 -11.85
N THR A 404 -26.05 -4.75 -11.22
CA THR A 404 -26.10 -4.43 -9.77
C THR A 404 -26.44 -2.96 -9.49
N ARG A 405 -26.50 -2.10 -10.51
CA ARG A 405 -26.71 -0.65 -10.36
C ARG A 405 -27.99 -0.31 -9.60
N TYR A 406 -29.02 -1.15 -9.69
CA TYR A 406 -30.31 -0.99 -9.00
C TYR A 406 -30.18 -0.89 -7.47
N ARG A 407 -29.04 -1.35 -6.90
CA ARG A 407 -28.77 -1.26 -5.46
C ARG A 407 -28.39 0.15 -5.00
N LEU A 408 -28.06 1.03 -5.94
CA LEU A 408 -27.68 2.41 -5.68
C LEU A 408 -28.52 3.42 -6.48
N LEU A 409 -28.72 3.15 -7.76
CA LEU A 409 -29.46 3.98 -8.70
C LEU A 409 -30.84 3.35 -8.96
N PRO A 410 -31.95 4.07 -8.71
CA PRO A 410 -33.30 3.56 -8.96
C PRO A 410 -33.63 3.38 -10.45
#